data_AF-A0ABD5P8C0-F1
#
_entry.id   AF-A0ABD5P8C0-F1
#
_cell.length_a   1.000
_cell.length_b   1.000
_cell.length_c   1.000
_cell.angle_alpha   90.00
_cell.angle_beta   90.00
_cell.angle_gamma   90.00
#
_symmetry.space_group_name_H-M   'P 1'
#
loop_
_entity.id
_entity.type
_entity.pdbx_description
1 polymer ?
#
loop_
_entity_poly.entity_id
_entity_poly.type
_entity_poly.pdbx_seq_one_letter_code
_entity_poly.pdbx_strand_id
1 'polypeptide(L)'
;MSGERREEREEAGEVDDGPGAAPTVETVVLVVGVAVTLLLFGYVGAHALATPDGANPTASVVSTDASADGVRTTVALSNPGDIGLSSVTVDVDCGETTRQLQFRHVPADGTRQGTVACPAGSDPSVSVSSWIAV
;
A
#
# COMPACT_ATOMS: atom_id res chain seq x y z
N MET A 1 60.05 32.63 -52.19
CA MET A 1 58.96 31.65 -52.08
C MET A 1 59.34 30.64 -51.02
N SER A 2 59.03 30.95 -49.76
CA SER A 2 59.18 30.05 -48.60
C SER A 2 57.87 29.29 -48.43
N GLY A 3 57.96 27.96 -48.42
CA GLY A 3 56.86 27.07 -48.07
C GLY A 3 57.31 26.17 -46.93
N GLU A 4 57.04 26.58 -45.70
CA GLU A 4 57.16 25.74 -44.51
C GLU A 4 55.92 24.84 -44.42
N ARG A 5 56.08 23.54 -44.66
CA ARG A 5 55.10 22.52 -44.25
C ARG A 5 55.38 22.18 -42.79
N ARG A 6 54.49 22.59 -41.89
CA ARG A 6 54.39 22.02 -40.54
C ARG A 6 53.45 20.83 -40.59
N GLU A 7 54.00 19.69 -40.20
CA GLU A 7 53.29 18.44 -39.94
C GLU A 7 52.51 18.62 -38.62
N GLU A 8 51.18 18.59 -38.69
CA GLU A 8 50.32 18.45 -37.53
C GLU A 8 50.39 16.98 -37.08
N ARG A 9 51.26 16.72 -36.11
CA ARG A 9 51.31 15.47 -35.37
C ARG A 9 50.09 15.42 -34.45
N GLU A 10 49.03 14.74 -34.87
CA GLU A 10 47.99 14.25 -33.97
C GLU A 10 48.65 13.35 -32.93
N GLU A 11 48.88 13.90 -31.73
CA GLU A 11 49.12 13.09 -30.54
C GLU A 11 47.77 12.51 -30.13
N ALA A 12 47.47 11.33 -30.69
CA ALA A 12 46.52 10.41 -30.08
C ALA A 12 47.08 10.04 -28.70
N GLY A 13 46.60 10.74 -27.67
CA GLY A 13 46.79 10.35 -26.28
C GLY A 13 46.09 9.02 -26.06
N GLU A 14 46.86 7.95 -26.19
CA GLU A 14 46.47 6.60 -25.79
C GLU A 14 46.29 6.61 -24.27
N VAL A 15 45.03 6.54 -23.82
CA VAL A 15 44.71 6.30 -22.42
C VAL A 15 44.97 4.82 -22.16
N ASP A 16 46.21 4.53 -21.75
CA ASP A 16 46.68 3.22 -21.32
C ASP A 16 46.04 2.85 -19.97
N ASP A 17 44.83 2.28 -20.01
CA ASP A 17 44.20 1.62 -18.87
C ASP A 17 44.76 0.19 -18.73
N GLY A 18 46.03 0.10 -18.33
CA GLY A 18 46.67 -1.18 -18.01
C GLY A 18 46.00 -1.89 -16.81
N PRO A 19 45.92 -3.24 -16.79
CA PRO A 19 45.31 -4.00 -15.71
C PRO A 19 46.21 -3.97 -14.46
N GLY A 20 46.08 -2.93 -13.63
CA GLY A 20 46.86 -2.84 -12.38
C GLY A 20 46.89 -1.48 -11.67
N ALA A 21 46.24 -0.43 -12.20
CA ALA A 21 46.18 0.85 -11.48
C ALA A 21 45.36 0.69 -10.18
N ALA A 22 45.99 0.94 -9.03
CA ALA A 22 45.30 0.96 -7.76
C ALA A 22 44.15 1.99 -7.83
N PRO A 23 42.93 1.63 -7.40
CA PRO A 23 41.78 2.53 -7.53
C PRO A 23 42.07 3.82 -6.78
N THR A 24 42.07 4.95 -7.48
CA THR A 24 42.19 6.25 -6.84
C THR A 24 40.96 6.48 -5.96
N VAL A 25 41.12 7.27 -4.91
CA VAL A 25 40.01 7.63 -4.00
C VAL A 25 38.81 8.15 -4.78
N GLU A 26 39.07 8.90 -5.85
CA GLU A 26 38.06 9.40 -6.78
C GLU A 26 37.26 8.29 -7.46
N THR A 27 37.92 7.27 -8.03
CA THR A 27 37.24 6.11 -8.65
C THR A 27 36.41 5.35 -7.63
N VAL A 28 36.93 5.15 -6.41
CA VAL A 28 36.17 4.46 -5.34
C VAL A 28 34.90 5.23 -5.00
N VAL A 29 34.99 6.56 -4.85
CA VAL A 29 33.83 7.41 -4.55
C VAL A 29 32.79 7.34 -5.68
N LEU A 30 33.22 7.35 -6.94
CA LEU A 30 32.33 7.25 -8.10
C LEU A 30 31.60 5.91 -8.10
N VAL A 31 32.31 4.79 -7.94
CA VAL A 31 31.73 3.45 -7.93
C VAL A 31 30.73 3.29 -6.78
N VAL A 32 31.07 3.75 -5.58
CA VAL A 32 30.16 3.72 -4.43
C VAL A 32 28.92 4.58 -4.68
N GLY A 33 29.09 5.77 -5.25
CA GLY A 33 27.96 6.64 -5.58
C GLY A 33 26.98 6.00 -6.57
N VAL A 34 27.50 5.38 -7.62
CA VAL A 34 26.68 4.63 -8.59
C VAL A 34 25.98 3.46 -7.93
N ALA A 35 26.69 2.67 -7.11
CA ALA A 35 26.11 1.53 -6.41
C ALA A 35 24.97 1.95 -5.46
N VAL A 36 25.17 3.02 -4.67
CA VAL A 36 24.14 3.57 -3.78
C VAL A 36 22.93 4.05 -4.58
N THR A 37 23.16 4.71 -5.72
CA THR A 37 22.08 5.18 -6.60
C THR A 37 21.26 4.02 -7.12
N LEU A 38 21.91 2.96 -7.62
CA LEU A 38 21.24 1.75 -8.09
C LEU A 38 20.45 1.04 -6.97
N LEU A 39 21.00 0.98 -5.76
CA LEU A 39 20.31 0.42 -4.60
C LEU A 39 19.07 1.22 -4.23
N LEU A 40 19.14 2.55 -4.25
CA LEU A 40 17.98 3.42 -3.99
C LEU A 40 16.88 3.23 -5.04
N PHE A 41 17.22 3.22 -6.32
CA PHE A 41 16.24 2.98 -7.38
C PHE A 41 15.67 1.57 -7.32
N GLY A 42 16.48 0.56 -7.02
CA GLY A 42 16.02 -0.81 -6.80
C GLY A 42 15.04 -0.91 -5.63
N TYR A 43 15.34 -0.24 -4.51
CA TYR A 43 14.46 -0.17 -3.35
C TYR A 43 13.13 0.50 -3.68
N VAL A 44 13.17 1.69 -4.30
CA VAL A 44 11.95 2.41 -4.72
C VAL A 44 11.16 1.59 -5.73
N GLY A 45 11.82 0.93 -6.70
CA GLY A 45 11.16 0.07 -7.67
C GLY A 45 10.50 -1.16 -7.05
N ALA A 46 11.16 -1.80 -6.09
CA ALA A 46 10.59 -2.92 -5.34
C ALA A 46 9.35 -2.50 -4.54
N HIS A 47 9.38 -1.32 -3.91
CA HIS A 47 8.24 -0.78 -3.18
C HIS A 47 7.15 -0.17 -4.06
N ALA A 48 7.47 0.26 -5.28
CA ALA A 48 6.49 0.73 -6.26
C ALA A 48 5.60 -0.41 -6.80
N LEU A 49 6.11 -1.65 -6.77
CA LEU A 49 5.38 -2.86 -7.18
C LEU A 49 4.72 -3.60 -6.02
N ALA A 50 4.98 -3.19 -4.77
CA ALA A 50 4.27 -3.71 -3.62
C ALA A 50 2.83 -3.18 -3.70
N THR A 51 1.95 -3.95 -4.35
CA THR A 51 0.51 -3.75 -4.23
C THR A 51 0.16 -3.87 -2.74
N PRO A 52 -0.51 -2.86 -2.15
CA PRO A 52 -1.06 -3.01 -0.80
C PRO A 52 -1.82 -4.32 -0.73
N ASP A 53 -1.55 -5.11 0.31
CA ASP A 53 -2.28 -6.34 0.54
C ASP A 53 -3.69 -5.92 0.93
N GLY A 54 -4.55 -5.76 -0.09
CA GLY A 54 -5.93 -5.31 0.01
C GLY A 54 -6.77 -6.40 0.66
N ALA A 55 -6.48 -6.72 1.92
CA ALA A 55 -7.28 -7.64 2.69
C ALA A 55 -8.67 -7.04 2.84
N ASN A 56 -9.68 -7.75 2.30
CA ASN A 56 -11.04 -7.26 2.29
C ASN A 56 -11.54 -7.03 3.73
N PRO A 57 -12.26 -5.92 4.00
CA PRO A 57 -12.89 -5.73 5.29
C PRO A 57 -13.89 -6.85 5.57
N THR A 58 -14.00 -7.22 6.84
CA THR A 58 -14.91 -8.28 7.31
C THR A 58 -15.86 -7.74 8.36
N ALA A 59 -17.09 -8.24 8.36
CA ALA A 59 -18.10 -7.88 9.36
C ALA A 59 -18.52 -9.13 10.15
N SER A 60 -18.79 -8.97 11.44
CA SER A 60 -19.29 -10.03 12.30
C SER A 60 -20.29 -9.50 13.33
N VAL A 61 -21.23 -10.34 13.74
CA VAL A 61 -22.13 -10.04 14.86
C VAL A 61 -21.38 -10.29 16.16
N VAL A 62 -21.33 -9.28 17.03
CA VAL A 62 -20.63 -9.33 18.33
C VAL A 62 -21.59 -9.66 19.46
N SER A 63 -22.75 -9.01 19.47
CA SER A 63 -23.78 -9.22 20.48
C SER A 63 -25.17 -9.07 19.89
N THR A 64 -26.12 -9.75 20.53
CA THR A 64 -27.52 -9.77 20.15
C THR A 64 -28.31 -9.71 21.46
N ASP A 65 -28.84 -8.53 21.78
CA ASP A 65 -29.44 -8.21 23.07
C ASP A 65 -30.94 -7.94 22.89
N ALA A 66 -31.77 -8.46 23.79
CA ALA A 66 -33.20 -8.15 23.78
C ALA A 66 -33.43 -6.66 24.10
N SER A 67 -34.33 -6.02 23.35
CA SER A 67 -34.70 -4.60 23.49
C SER A 67 -36.22 -4.47 23.45
N ALA A 68 -36.76 -3.35 23.93
CA ALA A 68 -38.22 -3.12 23.98
C ALA A 68 -38.90 -3.29 22.60
N ASP A 69 -38.19 -2.91 21.52
CA ASP A 69 -38.69 -2.90 20.15
C ASP A 69 -38.23 -4.11 19.31
N GLY A 70 -37.61 -5.12 19.92
CA GLY A 70 -37.08 -6.29 19.21
C GLY A 70 -35.73 -6.76 19.74
N VAL A 71 -34.78 -6.98 18.84
CA VAL A 71 -33.41 -7.39 19.17
C VAL A 71 -32.44 -6.32 18.71
N ARG A 72 -31.58 -5.85 19.61
CA ARG A 72 -30.47 -4.95 19.29
C ARG A 72 -29.24 -5.80 18.95
N THR A 73 -28.78 -5.68 17.72
CA THR A 73 -27.61 -6.40 17.20
C THR A 73 -26.44 -5.46 17.09
N THR A 74 -25.32 -5.80 17.73
CA THR A 74 -24.04 -5.09 17.61
C THR A 74 -23.19 -5.79 16.56
N VAL A 75 -22.75 -5.03 15.56
CA VAL A 75 -21.93 -5.51 14.45
C VAL A 75 -20.54 -4.89 14.57
N ALA A 76 -19.50 -5.71 14.53
CA ALA A 76 -18.12 -5.27 14.37
C ALA A 76 -17.71 -5.34 12.90
N LEU A 77 -17.04 -4.29 12.45
CA LEU A 77 -16.36 -4.22 11.18
C LEU A 77 -14.85 -4.20 11.44
N SER A 78 -14.13 -5.15 10.87
CA SER A 78 -12.66 -5.23 10.92
C SER A 78 -12.07 -4.92 9.56
N ASN A 79 -11.08 -4.02 9.51
CA ASN A 79 -10.28 -3.73 8.34
C ASN A 79 -8.85 -4.25 8.57
N PRO A 80 -8.54 -5.48 8.10
CA PRO A 80 -7.19 -6.05 8.22
C PRO A 80 -6.21 -5.46 7.19
N GLY A 81 -6.68 -4.60 6.27
CA GLY A 81 -5.84 -3.93 5.29
C GLY A 81 -4.88 -2.92 5.91
N ASP A 82 -3.78 -2.68 5.22
CA ASP A 82 -2.74 -1.70 5.53
C ASP A 82 -3.15 -0.25 5.20
N ILE A 83 -4.26 -0.07 4.48
CA ILE A 83 -4.85 1.23 4.14
C ILE A 83 -6.19 1.41 4.87
N GLY A 84 -6.47 2.64 5.31
CA GLY A 84 -7.75 2.99 5.91
C GLY A 84 -8.89 3.01 4.87
N LEU A 85 -10.13 2.89 5.35
CA LEU A 85 -11.33 2.97 4.52
C LEU A 85 -12.07 4.27 4.80
N SER A 86 -12.35 5.02 3.74
CA SER A 86 -13.14 6.25 3.82
C SER A 86 -14.59 5.94 4.16
N SER A 87 -15.16 4.90 3.55
CA SER A 87 -16.50 4.39 3.85
C SER A 87 -16.63 2.88 3.64
N VAL A 88 -17.45 2.24 4.46
CA VAL A 88 -17.87 0.83 4.31
C VAL A 88 -19.36 0.71 4.57
N THR A 89 -20.06 -0.05 3.74
CA THR A 89 -21.46 -0.40 3.94
C THR A 89 -21.55 -1.88 4.31
N VAL A 90 -22.21 -2.15 5.43
CA VAL A 90 -22.50 -3.49 5.92
C VAL A 90 -24.00 -3.70 5.86
N ASP A 91 -24.41 -4.76 5.18
CA ASP A 91 -25.80 -5.22 5.15
C ASP A 91 -26.00 -6.20 6.31
N VAL A 92 -27.00 -5.92 7.13
CA VAL A 92 -27.44 -6.76 8.24
C VAL A 92 -28.78 -7.36 7.86
N ASP A 93 -28.78 -8.66 7.59
CA ASP A 93 -29.98 -9.42 7.30
C ASP A 93 -30.63 -9.83 8.63
N CYS A 94 -31.82 -9.30 8.90
CA CYS A 94 -32.63 -9.62 10.08
C CYS A 94 -33.73 -10.66 9.75
N GLY A 95 -33.58 -11.47 8.71
CA GLY A 95 -34.53 -12.48 8.24
C GLY A 95 -35.42 -11.96 7.11
N GLU A 96 -36.52 -11.27 7.45
CA GLU A 96 -37.44 -10.73 6.43
C GLU A 96 -37.09 -9.30 5.98
N THR A 97 -36.16 -8.66 6.69
CA THR A 97 -35.75 -7.28 6.39
C THR A 97 -34.23 -7.16 6.43
N THR A 98 -33.68 -6.43 5.46
CA THR A 98 -32.26 -6.06 5.43
C THR A 98 -32.12 -4.62 5.93
N ARG A 99 -31.16 -4.39 6.81
CA ARG A 99 -30.77 -3.07 7.32
C ARG A 99 -29.35 -2.75 6.89
N GLN A 100 -29.05 -1.48 6.70
CA GLN A 100 -27.70 -1.02 6.34
C GLN A 100 -27.03 -0.26 7.47
N LEU A 101 -25.78 -0.61 7.75
CA LEU A 101 -24.87 0.11 8.62
C LEU A 101 -23.76 0.73 7.77
N GLN A 102 -23.63 2.04 7.82
CA GLN A 102 -22.53 2.76 7.17
C GLN A 102 -21.47 3.14 8.19
N PHE A 103 -20.26 2.65 7.99
CA PHE A 103 -19.07 3.03 8.73
C PHE A 103 -18.26 4.03 7.92
N ARG A 104 -17.73 5.05 8.60
CA ARG A 104 -16.85 6.07 7.99
C ARG A 104 -15.53 6.12 8.74
N HIS A 105 -14.45 6.43 8.02
CA HIS A 105 -13.11 6.57 8.60
C HIS A 105 -12.71 5.35 9.44
N VAL A 106 -12.65 4.19 8.79
CA VAL A 106 -12.17 2.94 9.39
C VAL A 106 -10.65 2.92 9.24
N PRO A 107 -9.87 2.94 10.33
CA PRO A 107 -8.42 2.93 10.22
C PRO A 107 -7.90 1.63 9.61
N ALA A 108 -6.67 1.68 9.08
CA ALA A 108 -5.90 0.48 8.74
C ALA A 108 -5.68 -0.37 10.00
N ASP A 109 -5.68 -1.69 9.84
CA ASP A 109 -5.59 -2.67 10.94
C ASP A 109 -6.54 -2.35 12.12
N GLY A 110 -7.75 -1.93 11.77
CA GLY A 110 -8.67 -1.25 12.66
C GLY A 110 -10.01 -1.96 12.82
N THR A 111 -10.70 -1.70 13.93
CA THR A 111 -12.07 -2.19 14.15
C THR A 111 -13.02 -1.04 14.49
N ARG A 112 -14.25 -1.12 13.99
CA ARG A 112 -15.38 -0.23 14.34
C ARG A 112 -16.60 -1.06 14.71
N GLN A 113 -17.49 -0.48 15.51
CA GLN A 113 -18.75 -1.14 15.90
C GLN A 113 -19.94 -0.23 15.63
N GLY A 114 -21.05 -0.84 15.26
CA GLY A 114 -22.32 -0.20 15.00
C GLY A 114 -23.46 -1.07 15.49
N THR A 115 -24.60 -0.46 15.83
CA THR A 115 -25.75 -1.19 16.34
C THR A 115 -26.95 -0.99 15.44
N VAL A 116 -27.72 -2.05 15.23
CA VAL A 116 -28.99 -2.01 14.49
C VAL A 116 -30.07 -2.73 15.27
N ALA A 117 -31.32 -2.28 15.10
CA ALA A 117 -32.48 -2.98 15.65
C ALA A 117 -33.06 -3.93 14.59
N CYS A 118 -33.11 -5.22 14.92
CA CYS A 118 -33.79 -6.26 14.18
C CYS A 118 -35.11 -6.65 14.86
N PRO A 119 -36.10 -7.19 14.13
CA PRO A 119 -37.32 -7.71 14.73
C PRO A 119 -37.06 -8.80 15.79
N ALA A 120 -37.99 -8.94 16.74
CA ALA A 120 -37.93 -9.99 17.76
C ALA A 120 -37.86 -11.40 17.12
N GLY A 121 -37.00 -12.28 17.66
CA GLY A 121 -36.87 -13.66 17.17
C GLY A 121 -36.10 -13.81 15.86
N SER A 122 -35.48 -12.75 15.35
CA SER A 122 -34.58 -12.83 14.19
C SER A 122 -33.22 -13.43 14.59
N ASP A 123 -32.58 -14.11 13.62
CA ASP A 123 -31.20 -14.56 13.71
C ASP A 123 -30.35 -13.73 12.74
N PRO A 124 -29.76 -12.61 13.20
CA PRO A 124 -29.15 -11.64 12.31
C PRO A 124 -27.85 -12.17 11.70
N SER A 125 -27.69 -12.02 10.39
CA SER A 125 -26.42 -12.27 9.69
C SER A 125 -25.90 -10.99 9.04
N VAL A 126 -24.59 -10.91 8.79
CA VAL A 126 -23.96 -9.70 8.28
C VAL A 126 -23.06 -10.00 7.09
N SER A 127 -23.02 -9.06 6.14
CA SER A 127 -22.10 -9.11 5.02
C SER A 127 -21.65 -7.69 4.64
N VAL A 128 -20.42 -7.57 4.15
CA VAL A 128 -19.93 -6.29 3.61
C VAL A 128 -20.40 -6.17 2.18
N SER A 129 -21.18 -5.14 1.88
CA SER A 129 -21.75 -4.94 0.54
C SER A 129 -20.90 -4.02 -0.34
N SER A 130 -20.23 -3.02 0.25
CA SER A 130 -19.31 -2.13 -0.48
C SER A 130 -18.32 -1.43 0.45
N TRP A 131 -17.16 -1.03 -0.08
CA TRP A 131 -16.19 -0.19 0.61
C TRP A 131 -15.39 0.68 -0.35
N ILE A 132 -14.81 1.75 0.19
CA ILE A 132 -13.94 2.70 -0.51
C ILE A 132 -12.70 2.93 0.37
N ALA A 133 -11.51 2.70 -0.18
CA ALA A 133 -10.24 3.02 0.46
C ALA A 133 -10.02 4.54 0.57
N VAL A 134 -9.04 4.97 1.37
CA VAL A 134 -8.57 6.36 1.43
C VAL A 134 -7.48 6.60 0.40
#